data_AF-A0A176FVS6-F1
#
_entry.id   AF-A0A176FVS6-F1
#
_cell.length_a   1.000
_cell.length_b   1.000
_cell.length_c   1.000
_cell.angle_alpha   90.00
_cell.angle_beta   90.00
_cell.angle_gamma   90.00
#
_symmetry.space_group_name_H-M   'P 1'
#
loop_
_entity.id
_entity.type
_entity.pdbx_description
1 polymer ?
#
loop_
_entity_poly.entity_id
_entity_poly.type
_entity_poly.pdbx_seq_one_letter_code
_entity_poly.pdbx_strand_id
1 'polypeptide(L)'
;LVDCLSGAGFRRIEVASFVSPKWVPQMADSAEVLAGIRRAEGVSYAALTPNMRGFEAAEAARADEVAIFGSASEGFSKANINATIAESLERFAPVAAAASVAGLPVRGYVSCVTDCPYDGKVAPEAAARVAEALYKMGCYEISLGDTIGQATPESIDAMLAAVMEVVPVEQLAGHYHDTSGRAVENIEASLERGVRVFDAAVGGLGGCPYAPGAKGNVATEKVHSRLRGLGYETGLDSAILNDAAVLAVEMRGRSDG
;
A
#
# COMPACT_ATOMS: atom_id res chain seq x y z
N LEU A 1 15.68 -5.03 9.11
CA LEU A 1 15.01 -3.81 8.59
C LEU A 1 13.78 -3.44 9.42
N VAL A 2 12.79 -4.33 9.56
CA VAL A 2 11.54 -4.05 10.32
C VAL A 2 11.79 -3.59 11.76
N ASP A 3 12.69 -4.24 12.49
CA ASP A 3 13.10 -3.82 13.84
C ASP A 3 13.61 -2.37 13.90
N CYS A 4 14.37 -1.93 12.89
CA CYS A 4 14.88 -0.56 12.82
C CYS A 4 13.74 0.42 12.56
N LEU A 5 12.88 0.11 11.58
CA LEU A 5 11.68 0.90 11.28
C LEU A 5 10.74 0.99 12.49
N SER A 6 10.64 -0.06 13.32
CA SER A 6 9.81 -0.06 14.53
C SER A 6 10.27 0.98 15.56
N GLY A 7 11.56 1.35 15.54
CA GLY A 7 12.09 2.45 16.36
C GLY A 7 11.87 3.84 15.78
N ALA A 8 11.45 3.96 14.51
CA ALA A 8 11.38 5.23 13.80
C ALA A 8 10.11 6.03 14.08
N GLY A 9 9.16 5.52 14.88
CA GLY A 9 7.90 6.19 15.23
C GLY A 9 6.71 5.87 14.32
N PHE A 10 6.80 4.86 13.46
CA PHE A 10 5.65 4.41 12.66
C PHE A 10 4.57 3.81 13.55
N ARG A 11 3.30 4.08 13.21
CA ARG A 11 2.14 3.39 13.81
C ARG A 11 1.76 2.10 13.07
N ARG A 12 2.12 2.00 11.79
CA ARG A 12 1.85 0.84 10.94
C ARG A 12 3.07 0.56 10.07
N ILE A 13 3.44 -0.72 9.97
CA ILE A 13 4.48 -1.20 9.05
C ILE A 13 3.90 -2.43 8.34
N GLU A 14 3.86 -2.40 7.01
CA GLU A 14 3.53 -3.58 6.20
C GLU A 14 4.77 -4.47 6.11
N VAL A 15 4.71 -5.66 6.73
CA VAL A 15 5.88 -6.53 6.94
C VAL A 15 5.92 -7.70 5.96
N ALA A 16 4.75 -8.24 5.64
CA ALA A 16 4.63 -9.57 5.07
C ALA A 16 3.57 -9.63 3.97
N SER A 17 3.65 -10.67 3.15
CA SER A 17 2.65 -10.95 2.12
C SER A 17 2.45 -12.45 1.98
N PHE A 18 1.27 -12.92 2.38
CA PHE A 18 0.88 -14.33 2.30
C PHE A 18 0.30 -14.67 0.92
N VAL A 19 1.03 -14.25 -0.11
CA VAL A 19 0.83 -14.65 -1.50
C VAL A 19 1.52 -15.99 -1.76
N SER A 20 1.18 -16.64 -2.87
CA SER A 20 1.83 -17.90 -3.23
C SER A 20 3.32 -17.66 -3.55
N PRO A 21 4.26 -18.32 -2.85
CA PRO A 21 5.70 -18.17 -3.09
C PRO A 21 6.14 -18.56 -4.51
N LYS A 22 5.33 -19.36 -5.21
CA LYS A 22 5.55 -19.67 -6.64
C LYS A 22 5.53 -18.40 -7.51
N TRP A 23 4.70 -17.43 -7.16
CA TRP A 23 4.52 -16.19 -7.92
C TRP A 23 5.36 -15.04 -7.38
N VAL A 24 5.55 -15.00 -6.06
CA VAL A 24 6.35 -13.97 -5.39
C VAL A 24 7.31 -14.65 -4.39
N PRO A 25 8.42 -15.22 -4.88
CA PRO A 25 9.37 -15.96 -4.04
C PRO A 25 10.04 -15.07 -2.99
N GLN A 26 10.10 -13.75 -3.22
CA GLN A 26 10.65 -12.78 -2.28
C GLN A 26 9.89 -12.72 -0.95
N MET A 27 8.62 -13.18 -0.93
CA MET A 27 7.75 -13.17 0.24
C MET A 27 7.58 -14.57 0.87
N ALA A 28 8.39 -15.54 0.46
CA ALA A 28 8.25 -16.94 0.86
C ALA A 28 8.41 -17.17 2.37
N ASP A 29 9.21 -16.34 3.04
CA ASP A 29 9.56 -16.39 4.46
C ASP A 29 8.73 -15.43 5.33
N SER A 30 7.56 -14.97 4.83
CA SER A 30 6.69 -14.01 5.51
C SER A 30 6.34 -14.40 6.96
N ALA A 31 6.10 -15.68 7.21
CA ALA A 31 5.77 -16.18 8.55
C ALA A 31 6.98 -16.12 9.49
N GLU A 32 8.15 -16.53 9.01
CA GLU A 32 9.41 -16.49 9.74
C GLU A 32 9.82 -15.05 10.06
N VAL A 33 9.61 -14.11 9.12
CA VAL A 33 9.86 -12.69 9.34
C VAL A 33 8.96 -12.15 10.46
N LEU A 34 7.64 -12.38 10.40
CA LEU A 34 6.71 -11.93 11.45
C LEU A 34 7.02 -12.57 12.81
N ALA A 35 7.47 -13.81 12.84
CA ALA A 35 7.90 -14.47 14.08
C ALA A 35 9.23 -13.94 14.63
N GLY A 36 10.11 -13.43 13.75
CA GLY A 36 11.46 -12.98 14.10
C GLY A 36 11.58 -11.51 14.51
N ILE A 37 10.58 -10.67 14.19
CA ILE A 37 10.62 -9.24 14.53
C ILE A 37 10.41 -8.99 16.03
N ARG A 38 11.05 -7.93 16.53
CA ARG A 38 10.73 -7.38 17.85
C ARG A 38 9.59 -6.37 17.71
N ARG A 39 8.41 -6.77 18.15
CA ARG A 39 7.20 -5.95 18.13
C ARG A 39 7.31 -4.79 19.13
N ALA A 40 7.24 -3.56 18.61
CA ALA A 40 7.22 -2.34 19.41
C ALA A 40 5.79 -2.00 19.87
N GLU A 41 5.67 -1.41 21.07
CA GLU A 41 4.38 -0.97 21.60
C GLU A 41 3.77 0.12 20.72
N GLY A 42 2.47 -0.01 20.42
CA GLY A 42 1.74 0.96 19.59
C GLY A 42 1.99 0.87 18.08
N VAL A 43 2.74 -0.14 17.61
CA VAL A 43 2.99 -0.40 16.19
C VAL A 43 2.19 -1.61 15.72
N SER A 44 1.38 -1.44 14.67
CA SER A 44 0.70 -2.52 13.97
C SER A 44 1.59 -3.06 12.85
N TYR A 45 1.74 -4.39 12.80
CA TYR A 45 2.47 -5.11 11.77
C TYR A 45 1.49 -5.81 10.82
N ALA A 46 1.31 -5.21 9.64
CA ALA A 46 0.33 -5.65 8.67
C ALA A 46 0.88 -6.70 7.70
N ALA A 47 -0.01 -7.55 7.16
CA ALA A 47 0.32 -8.51 6.13
C ALA A 47 -0.72 -8.55 4.99
N LEU A 48 -0.25 -8.67 3.75
CA LEU A 48 -1.13 -8.80 2.59
C LEU A 48 -1.72 -10.22 2.51
N THR A 49 -3.04 -10.33 2.31
CA THR A 49 -3.78 -11.60 2.30
C THR A 49 -4.70 -11.69 1.07
N PRO A 50 -4.22 -12.20 -0.08
CA PRO A 50 -4.98 -12.23 -1.34
C PRO A 50 -6.20 -13.16 -1.34
N ASN A 51 -6.30 -14.07 -0.37
CA ASN A 51 -7.33 -15.11 -0.29
C ASN A 51 -7.39 -15.72 1.12
N MET A 52 -8.37 -16.61 1.36
CA MET A 52 -8.56 -17.26 2.67
C MET A 52 -7.35 -18.02 3.19
N ARG A 53 -6.60 -18.71 2.33
CA ARG A 53 -5.38 -19.42 2.78
C ARG A 53 -4.31 -18.44 3.24
N GLY A 54 -4.16 -17.31 2.54
CA GLY A 54 -3.26 -16.24 2.93
C GLY A 54 -3.68 -15.60 4.25
N PHE A 55 -4.99 -15.41 4.45
CA PHE A 55 -5.56 -14.91 5.71
C PHE A 55 -5.29 -15.86 6.89
N GLU A 56 -5.60 -17.16 6.75
CA GLU A 56 -5.34 -18.17 7.79
C GLU A 56 -3.84 -18.21 8.17
N ALA A 57 -2.95 -18.07 7.17
CA ALA A 57 -1.51 -18.02 7.41
C ALA A 57 -1.09 -16.72 8.14
N ALA A 58 -1.65 -15.57 7.78
CA ALA A 58 -1.39 -14.30 8.45
C ALA A 58 -1.89 -14.30 9.90
N GLU A 59 -3.08 -14.86 10.14
CA GLU A 59 -3.65 -15.03 11.48
C GLU A 59 -2.76 -15.95 12.33
N ALA A 60 -2.35 -17.10 11.78
CA ALA A 60 -1.44 -18.03 12.47
C ALA A 60 -0.07 -17.38 12.77
N ALA A 61 0.42 -16.54 11.86
CA ALA A 61 1.64 -15.74 12.04
C ALA A 61 1.45 -14.50 12.95
N ARG A 62 0.23 -14.29 13.48
CA ARG A 62 -0.13 -13.17 14.35
C ARG A 62 0.16 -11.82 13.70
N ALA A 63 -0.27 -11.60 12.46
CA ALA A 63 -0.36 -10.25 11.91
C ALA A 63 -1.34 -9.42 12.76
N ASP A 64 -1.05 -8.13 12.99
CA ASP A 64 -1.97 -7.23 13.71
C ASP A 64 -3.11 -6.74 12.82
N GLU A 65 -2.87 -6.75 11.51
CA GLU A 65 -3.73 -6.18 10.50
C GLU A 65 -3.52 -6.95 9.20
N VAL A 66 -4.57 -7.09 8.40
CA VAL A 66 -4.50 -7.73 7.09
C VAL A 66 -4.90 -6.76 5.99
N ALA A 67 -4.41 -7.00 4.78
CA ALA A 67 -4.75 -6.20 3.62
C ALA A 67 -5.25 -7.02 2.44
N ILE A 68 -6.28 -6.51 1.78
CA ILE A 68 -6.80 -7.03 0.51
C ILE A 68 -6.61 -5.98 -0.58
N PHE A 69 -6.54 -6.40 -1.85
CA PHE A 69 -6.23 -5.49 -2.96
C PHE A 69 -7.15 -5.72 -4.16
N GLY A 70 -7.90 -4.69 -4.53
CA GLY A 70 -8.63 -4.61 -5.80
C GLY A 70 -7.90 -3.76 -6.84
N SER A 71 -8.47 -3.69 -8.04
CA SER A 71 -8.01 -2.80 -9.10
C SER A 71 -9.17 -1.98 -9.67
N ALA A 72 -8.90 -0.74 -10.06
CA ALA A 72 -9.85 0.08 -10.81
C ALA A 72 -9.86 -0.23 -12.33
N SER A 73 -9.02 -1.18 -12.79
CA SER A 73 -8.91 -1.60 -14.20
C SER A 73 -9.18 -3.10 -14.37
N GLU A 74 -10.03 -3.44 -15.35
CA GLU A 74 -10.34 -4.82 -15.71
C GLU A 74 -9.14 -5.53 -16.32
N GLY A 75 -8.39 -4.86 -17.22
CA GLY A 75 -7.18 -5.41 -17.81
C GLY A 75 -6.13 -5.75 -16.77
N PHE A 76 -5.91 -4.85 -15.79
CA PHE A 76 -4.99 -5.08 -14.70
C PHE A 76 -5.45 -6.20 -13.76
N SER A 77 -6.72 -6.22 -13.36
CA SER A 77 -7.27 -7.28 -12.51
C SER A 77 -7.10 -8.67 -13.15
N LYS A 78 -7.43 -8.80 -14.44
CA LYS A 78 -7.28 -10.06 -15.17
C LYS A 78 -5.81 -10.45 -15.31
N ALA A 79 -4.91 -9.52 -15.59
CA ALA A 79 -3.49 -9.82 -15.72
C ALA A 79 -2.85 -10.24 -14.39
N ASN A 80 -3.23 -9.61 -13.27
CA ASN A 80 -2.57 -9.82 -11.98
C ASN A 80 -3.15 -10.98 -11.17
N ILE A 81 -4.47 -11.19 -11.20
CA ILE A 81 -5.14 -12.20 -10.37
C ILE A 81 -6.07 -13.13 -11.14
N ASN A 82 -6.06 -13.04 -12.48
CA ASN A 82 -6.87 -13.87 -13.38
C ASN A 82 -8.36 -13.88 -12.98
N ALA A 83 -8.89 -12.68 -12.70
CA ALA A 83 -10.27 -12.43 -12.32
C ALA A 83 -10.69 -11.04 -12.79
N THR A 84 -11.98 -10.86 -13.03
CA THR A 84 -12.60 -9.52 -13.17
C THR A 84 -12.57 -8.77 -11.83
N ILE A 85 -12.86 -7.47 -11.84
CA ILE A 85 -12.97 -6.68 -10.61
C ILE A 85 -14.08 -7.27 -9.71
N ALA A 86 -15.25 -7.58 -10.29
CA ALA A 86 -16.37 -8.15 -9.54
C ALA A 86 -16.02 -9.48 -8.86
N GLU A 87 -15.44 -10.42 -9.61
CA GLU A 87 -15.01 -11.71 -9.05
C GLU A 87 -13.93 -11.54 -7.97
N SER A 88 -13.05 -10.54 -8.07
CA SER A 88 -12.06 -10.26 -7.03
C SER A 88 -12.71 -9.79 -5.73
N LEU A 89 -13.70 -8.90 -5.82
CA LEU A 89 -14.45 -8.41 -4.66
C LEU A 89 -15.23 -9.54 -3.98
N GLU A 90 -15.83 -10.44 -4.76
CA GLU A 90 -16.50 -11.65 -4.25
C GLU A 90 -15.52 -12.56 -3.49
N ARG A 91 -14.28 -12.69 -3.96
CA ARG A 91 -13.22 -13.48 -3.28
C ARG A 91 -12.75 -12.82 -1.99
N PHE A 92 -12.82 -11.49 -1.87
CA PHE A 92 -12.41 -10.77 -0.66
C PHE A 92 -13.47 -10.75 0.43
N ALA A 93 -14.77 -10.80 0.08
CA ALA A 93 -15.86 -10.84 1.04
C ALA A 93 -15.69 -11.88 2.17
N PRO A 94 -15.35 -13.17 1.90
CA PRO A 94 -15.12 -14.14 2.97
C PRO A 94 -13.87 -13.83 3.80
N VAL A 95 -12.83 -13.23 3.21
CA VAL A 95 -11.62 -12.81 3.94
C VAL A 95 -11.94 -11.70 4.93
N ALA A 96 -12.66 -10.67 4.48
CA ALA A 96 -13.08 -9.56 5.33
C ALA A 96 -14.01 -10.03 6.46
N ALA A 97 -14.93 -10.94 6.17
CA ALA A 97 -15.80 -11.53 7.18
C ALA A 97 -15.02 -12.34 8.22
N ALA A 98 -14.07 -13.18 7.80
CA ALA A 98 -13.23 -13.95 8.70
C ALA A 98 -12.33 -13.06 9.57
N ALA A 99 -11.72 -12.02 8.98
CA ALA A 99 -10.93 -11.04 9.71
C ALA A 99 -11.75 -10.29 10.76
N SER A 100 -12.99 -9.91 10.42
CA SER A 100 -13.92 -9.29 11.38
C SER A 100 -14.24 -10.22 12.56
N VAL A 101 -14.50 -11.51 12.31
CA VAL A 101 -14.71 -12.51 13.37
C VAL A 101 -13.48 -12.69 14.25
N ALA A 102 -12.29 -12.64 13.67
CA ALA A 102 -11.02 -12.71 14.39
C ALA A 102 -10.64 -11.41 15.12
N GLY A 103 -11.37 -10.30 14.87
CA GLY A 103 -11.03 -8.98 15.41
C GLY A 103 -9.81 -8.34 14.76
N LEU A 104 -9.44 -8.77 13.55
CA LEU A 104 -8.33 -8.22 12.78
C LEU A 104 -8.82 -7.10 11.84
N PRO A 105 -8.27 -5.87 11.93
CA PRO A 105 -8.58 -4.81 10.99
C PRO A 105 -8.16 -5.19 9.56
N VAL A 106 -8.96 -4.76 8.59
CA VAL A 106 -8.71 -4.99 7.16
C VAL A 106 -8.48 -3.67 6.46
N ARG A 107 -7.34 -3.53 5.79
CA ARG A 107 -7.06 -2.41 4.88
C ARG A 107 -7.34 -2.81 3.43
N GLY A 108 -7.96 -1.90 2.67
CA GLY A 108 -8.21 -2.11 1.24
C GLY A 108 -7.21 -1.34 0.40
N TYR A 109 -6.65 -1.96 -0.63
CA TYR A 109 -5.88 -1.28 -1.67
C TYR A 109 -6.66 -1.25 -2.98
N VAL A 110 -6.57 -0.13 -3.71
CA VAL A 110 -7.07 0.00 -5.09
C VAL A 110 -5.91 0.34 -5.99
N SER A 111 -5.55 -0.56 -6.91
CA SER A 111 -4.53 -0.28 -7.93
C SER A 111 -5.10 0.46 -9.14
N CYS A 112 -4.22 1.09 -9.91
CA CYS A 112 -4.54 1.79 -11.17
C CYS A 112 -5.59 2.89 -11.02
N VAL A 113 -5.50 3.72 -9.98
CA VAL A 113 -6.54 4.72 -9.68
C VAL A 113 -6.63 5.87 -10.69
N THR A 114 -5.59 6.09 -11.51
CA THR A 114 -5.58 7.09 -12.60
C THR A 114 -5.17 6.50 -13.94
N ASP A 115 -4.22 5.56 -13.93
CA ASP A 115 -3.59 5.00 -15.11
C ASP A 115 -3.34 3.50 -14.94
N CYS A 116 -3.52 2.77 -16.03
CA CYS A 116 -3.30 1.34 -16.13
C CYS A 116 -2.34 1.02 -17.28
N PRO A 117 -1.37 0.10 -17.09
CA PRO A 117 -0.47 -0.33 -18.17
C PRO A 117 -1.16 -1.14 -19.28
N TYR A 118 -2.40 -1.59 -19.06
CA TYR A 118 -3.19 -2.37 -20.03
C TYR A 118 -4.32 -1.54 -20.66
N ASP A 119 -5.10 -0.85 -19.84
CA ASP A 119 -6.32 -0.15 -20.28
C ASP A 119 -6.09 1.36 -20.53
N GLY A 120 -4.91 1.89 -20.22
CA GLY A 120 -4.60 3.31 -20.33
C GLY A 120 -5.24 4.13 -19.21
N LYS A 121 -5.84 5.28 -19.54
CA LYS A 121 -6.46 6.18 -18.55
C LYS A 121 -7.65 5.50 -17.87
N VAL A 122 -7.68 5.56 -16.55
CA VAL A 122 -8.76 5.03 -15.72
C VAL A 122 -9.64 6.20 -15.26
N ALA A 123 -10.94 6.06 -15.44
CA ALA A 123 -11.90 7.09 -15.04
C ALA A 123 -11.97 7.19 -13.49
N PRO A 124 -12.05 8.40 -12.89
CA PRO A 124 -12.20 8.58 -11.45
C PRO A 124 -13.29 7.73 -10.81
N GLU A 125 -14.44 7.59 -11.49
CA GLU A 125 -15.59 6.83 -10.99
C GLU A 125 -15.29 5.33 -10.91
N ALA A 126 -14.32 4.82 -11.68
CA ALA A 126 -13.89 3.42 -11.57
C ALA A 126 -13.15 3.18 -10.25
N ALA A 127 -12.25 4.09 -9.85
CA ALA A 127 -11.60 4.05 -8.55
C ALA A 127 -12.63 4.19 -7.41
N ALA A 128 -13.57 5.13 -7.54
CA ALA A 128 -14.65 5.35 -6.56
C ALA A 128 -15.51 4.10 -6.35
N ARG A 129 -15.92 3.40 -7.42
CA ARG A 129 -16.72 2.16 -7.31
C ARG A 129 -16.01 1.07 -6.52
N VAL A 130 -14.70 0.87 -6.75
CA VAL A 130 -13.94 -0.17 -6.06
C VAL A 130 -13.65 0.23 -4.62
N ALA A 131 -13.31 1.50 -4.37
CA ALA A 131 -13.13 2.04 -3.04
C ALA A 131 -14.40 1.91 -2.19
N GLU A 132 -15.57 2.25 -2.76
CA GLU A 132 -16.87 2.09 -2.09
C GLU A 132 -17.16 0.62 -1.75
N ALA A 133 -16.88 -0.29 -2.68
CA ALA A 133 -17.10 -1.72 -2.45
C ALA A 133 -16.24 -2.26 -1.30
N LEU A 134 -14.95 -1.89 -1.25
CA LEU A 134 -14.04 -2.26 -0.17
C LEU A 134 -14.45 -1.62 1.17
N TYR A 135 -14.84 -0.34 1.16
CA TYR A 135 -15.33 0.36 2.35
C TYR A 135 -16.60 -0.32 2.91
N LYS A 136 -17.59 -0.61 2.06
CA LYS A 136 -18.81 -1.33 2.45
C LYS A 136 -18.56 -2.77 2.91
N MET A 137 -17.45 -3.37 2.48
CA MET A 137 -17.02 -4.70 2.93
C MET A 137 -16.46 -4.70 4.36
N GLY A 138 -16.20 -3.51 4.94
CA GLY A 138 -15.68 -3.35 6.29
C GLY A 138 -14.20 -3.01 6.35
N CYS A 139 -13.55 -2.67 5.23
CA CYS A 139 -12.21 -2.11 5.27
C CYS A 139 -12.24 -0.75 6.00
N TYR A 140 -11.37 -0.58 6.99
CA TYR A 140 -11.34 0.64 7.81
C TYR A 140 -10.59 1.81 7.15
N GLU A 141 -9.73 1.51 6.17
CA GLU A 141 -8.98 2.49 5.38
C GLU A 141 -8.76 1.94 3.96
N ILE A 142 -8.89 2.82 2.97
CA ILE A 142 -8.69 2.53 1.55
C ILE A 142 -7.47 3.30 1.02
N SER A 143 -6.45 2.57 0.60
CA SER A 143 -5.25 3.11 -0.05
C SER A 143 -5.41 3.17 -1.57
N LEU A 144 -5.27 4.37 -2.13
CA LEU A 144 -5.48 4.70 -3.54
C LEU A 144 -4.14 4.74 -4.27
N GLY A 145 -3.89 3.71 -5.09
CA GLY A 145 -2.61 3.42 -5.71
C GLY A 145 -2.42 3.95 -7.14
N ASP A 146 -1.50 4.92 -7.32
CA ASP A 146 -0.89 5.22 -8.62
C ASP A 146 0.21 4.18 -8.91
N THR A 147 -0.23 3.01 -9.37
CA THR A 147 0.57 1.79 -9.50
C THR A 147 1.74 1.91 -10.48
N ILE A 148 1.64 2.79 -11.48
CA ILE A 148 2.69 2.97 -12.50
C ILE A 148 3.37 4.34 -12.43
N GLY A 149 3.05 5.14 -11.40
CA GLY A 149 3.68 6.43 -11.13
C GLY A 149 3.47 7.43 -12.26
N GLN A 150 2.30 7.40 -12.93
CA GLN A 150 1.98 8.27 -14.06
C GLN A 150 1.04 9.41 -13.70
N ALA A 151 0.42 9.37 -12.51
CA ALA A 151 -0.53 10.38 -12.10
C ALA A 151 0.12 11.78 -12.06
N THR A 152 -0.70 12.77 -12.37
CA THR A 152 -0.41 14.19 -12.14
C THR A 152 -1.30 14.72 -11.02
N PRO A 153 -0.96 15.87 -10.39
CA PRO A 153 -1.79 16.50 -9.38
C PRO A 153 -3.25 16.64 -9.81
N GLU A 154 -3.52 16.99 -11.07
CA GLU A 154 -4.87 17.18 -11.60
C GLU A 154 -5.64 15.85 -11.69
N SER A 155 -4.96 14.76 -12.08
CA SER A 155 -5.60 13.43 -12.10
C SER A 155 -5.88 12.88 -10.71
N ILE A 156 -5.01 13.18 -9.73
CA ILE A 156 -5.22 12.80 -8.33
C ILE A 156 -6.38 13.60 -7.75
N ASP A 157 -6.44 14.90 -8.03
CA ASP A 157 -7.52 15.78 -7.62
C ASP A 157 -8.89 15.29 -8.14
N ALA A 158 -8.98 14.98 -9.43
CA ALA A 158 -10.20 14.44 -10.04
C ALA A 158 -10.59 13.07 -9.45
N MET A 159 -9.61 12.19 -9.23
CA MET A 159 -9.82 10.88 -8.63
C MET A 159 -10.32 11.00 -7.19
N LEU A 160 -9.69 11.81 -6.35
CA LEU A 160 -10.10 12.05 -4.97
C LEU A 160 -11.49 12.69 -4.90
N ALA A 161 -11.79 13.64 -5.78
CA ALA A 161 -13.11 14.26 -5.85
C ALA A 161 -14.21 13.20 -6.04
N ALA A 162 -14.02 12.21 -6.92
CA ALA A 162 -14.99 11.13 -7.12
C ALA A 162 -15.04 10.15 -5.94
N VAL A 163 -13.90 9.78 -5.34
CA VAL A 163 -13.85 8.83 -4.22
C VAL A 163 -14.46 9.43 -2.94
N MET A 164 -14.25 10.72 -2.69
CA MET A 164 -14.75 11.41 -1.50
C MET A 164 -16.28 11.54 -1.46
N GLU A 165 -16.97 11.35 -2.59
CA GLU A 165 -18.44 11.26 -2.62
C GLU A 165 -18.98 9.97 -2.00
N VAL A 166 -18.13 8.93 -1.87
CA VAL A 166 -18.55 7.57 -1.47
C VAL A 166 -17.77 7.01 -0.27
N VAL A 167 -16.58 7.54 0.03
CA VAL A 167 -15.76 7.16 1.18
C VAL A 167 -15.29 8.40 1.94
N PRO A 168 -15.45 8.47 3.27
CA PRO A 168 -14.96 9.60 4.08
C PRO A 168 -13.44 9.78 3.93
N VAL A 169 -12.98 11.03 3.83
CA VAL A 169 -11.56 11.35 3.59
C VAL A 169 -10.64 10.85 4.71
N GLU A 170 -11.15 10.76 5.93
CA GLU A 170 -10.42 10.25 7.10
C GLU A 170 -10.08 8.76 6.97
N GLN A 171 -10.75 8.05 6.06
CA GLN A 171 -10.51 6.63 5.76
C GLN A 171 -9.78 6.44 4.42
N LEU A 172 -9.24 7.52 3.83
CA LEU A 172 -8.46 7.44 2.61
C LEU A 172 -6.97 7.56 2.90
N ALA A 173 -6.19 6.81 2.12
CA ALA A 173 -4.74 6.91 2.06
C ALA A 173 -4.27 7.05 0.60
N GLY A 174 -3.15 7.73 0.40
CA GLY A 174 -2.50 7.86 -0.90
C GLY A 174 -1.31 6.91 -1.04
N HIS A 175 -1.21 6.19 -2.16
CA HIS A 175 -0.06 5.35 -2.49
C HIS A 175 0.46 5.73 -3.87
N TYR A 176 1.49 6.58 -3.93
CA TYR A 176 1.95 7.15 -5.19
C TYR A 176 3.38 6.71 -5.50
N HIS A 177 3.54 6.03 -6.63
CA HIS A 177 4.87 5.67 -7.13
C HIS A 177 5.59 6.91 -7.69
N ASP A 178 6.91 6.99 -7.47
CA ASP A 178 7.76 8.10 -7.92
C ASP A 178 8.38 7.82 -9.31
N THR A 179 7.77 6.93 -10.09
CA THR A 179 8.27 6.50 -11.42
C THR A 179 8.46 7.68 -12.37
N SER A 180 7.53 8.64 -12.38
CA SER A 180 7.65 9.89 -13.14
C SER A 180 8.12 11.09 -12.31
N GLY A 181 8.60 10.86 -11.08
CA GLY A 181 9.13 11.90 -10.19
C GLY A 181 8.09 12.80 -9.52
N ARG A 182 6.79 12.54 -9.69
CA ARG A 182 5.67 13.38 -9.22
C ARG A 182 5.01 12.93 -7.91
N ALA A 183 5.48 11.87 -7.26
CA ALA A 183 4.78 11.31 -6.11
C ALA A 183 4.57 12.33 -4.98
N VAL A 184 5.56 13.19 -4.74
CA VAL A 184 5.47 14.23 -3.70
C VAL A 184 4.47 15.33 -4.07
N GLU A 185 4.41 15.73 -5.34
CA GLU A 185 3.41 16.69 -5.83
C GLU A 185 1.99 16.11 -5.70
N ASN A 186 1.84 14.81 -5.97
CA ASN A 186 0.59 14.08 -5.79
C ASN A 186 0.18 13.97 -4.30
N ILE A 187 1.13 13.82 -3.38
CA ILE A 187 0.89 13.89 -1.93
C ILE A 187 0.37 15.28 -1.54
N GLU A 188 0.97 16.35 -2.06
CA GLU A 188 0.55 17.73 -1.78
C GLU A 188 -0.89 18.01 -2.25
N ALA A 189 -1.22 17.62 -3.48
CA ALA A 189 -2.59 17.72 -3.99
C ALA A 189 -3.59 16.96 -3.10
N SER A 190 -3.18 15.81 -2.56
CA SER A 190 -4.02 15.00 -1.65
C SER A 190 -4.16 15.62 -0.26
N LEU A 191 -3.11 16.28 0.24
CA LEU A 191 -3.15 17.02 1.50
C LEU A 191 -4.16 18.17 1.43
N GLU A 192 -4.24 18.88 0.29
CA GLU A 192 -5.22 19.95 0.04
C GLU A 192 -6.67 19.43 0.07
N ARG A 193 -6.87 18.16 -0.32
CA ARG A 193 -8.16 17.45 -0.23
C ARG A 193 -8.48 16.86 1.14
N GLY A 194 -7.55 16.96 2.11
CA GLY A 194 -7.76 16.48 3.48
C GLY A 194 -7.21 15.08 3.77
N VAL A 195 -6.58 14.39 2.80
CA VAL A 195 -5.94 13.08 3.03
C VAL A 195 -4.77 13.24 4.00
N ARG A 196 -4.64 12.32 4.98
CA ARG A 196 -3.60 12.40 6.03
C ARG A 196 -2.77 11.13 6.21
N VAL A 197 -2.97 10.14 5.34
CA VAL A 197 -2.21 8.89 5.35
C VAL A 197 -1.59 8.69 3.98
N PHE A 198 -0.29 8.39 3.96
CA PHE A 198 0.45 8.14 2.73
C PHE A 198 1.37 6.93 2.89
N ASP A 199 1.34 6.06 1.90
CA ASP A 199 2.21 4.90 1.82
C ASP A 199 3.52 5.29 1.12
N ALA A 200 4.62 4.78 1.67
CA ALA A 200 5.96 5.00 1.14
C ALA A 200 6.86 3.81 1.49
N ALA A 201 7.95 3.66 0.76
CA ALA A 201 8.93 2.61 1.03
C ALA A 201 10.28 3.23 1.42
N VAL A 202 10.86 2.75 2.53
CA VAL A 202 12.14 3.26 3.01
C VAL A 202 13.24 3.10 1.95
N GLY A 203 14.04 4.14 1.70
CA GLY A 203 15.07 4.13 0.67
C GLY A 203 14.54 3.95 -0.76
N GLY A 204 13.24 4.17 -0.99
CA GLY A 204 12.60 3.95 -2.29
C GLY A 204 12.62 2.48 -2.73
N LEU A 205 12.51 1.55 -1.79
CA LEU A 205 12.42 0.12 -2.10
C LEU A 205 11.22 -0.19 -3.00
N GLY A 206 11.39 -1.18 -3.87
CA GLY A 206 10.41 -1.56 -4.88
C GLY A 206 10.62 -0.80 -6.18
N GLY A 207 10.84 -1.55 -7.26
CA GLY A 207 10.84 -1.03 -8.63
C GLY A 207 9.45 -1.09 -9.25
N CYS A 208 9.32 -0.57 -10.47
CA CYS A 208 8.11 -0.77 -11.27
C CYS A 208 8.35 -1.92 -12.27
N PRO A 209 7.64 -3.06 -12.17
CA PRO A 209 7.77 -4.15 -13.14
C PRO A 209 7.46 -3.73 -14.59
N TYR A 210 6.60 -2.72 -14.74
CA TYR A 210 6.20 -2.15 -16.04
C TYR A 210 7.18 -1.10 -16.59
N ALA A 211 8.14 -0.66 -15.77
CA ALA A 211 9.21 0.25 -16.17
C ALA A 211 10.54 -0.24 -15.55
N PRO A 212 11.17 -1.29 -16.12
CA PRO A 212 12.39 -1.87 -15.58
C PRO A 212 13.49 -0.81 -15.38
N GLY A 213 14.03 -0.74 -14.17
CA GLY A 213 15.05 0.25 -13.78
C GLY A 213 14.52 1.61 -13.32
N ALA A 214 13.22 1.89 -13.48
CA ALA A 214 12.61 3.09 -12.93
C ALA A 214 12.30 2.93 -11.42
N LYS A 215 12.20 4.06 -10.73
CA LYS A 215 11.74 4.11 -9.33
C LYS A 215 10.31 3.54 -9.23
N GLY A 216 10.05 2.71 -8.23
CA GLY A 216 8.69 2.28 -7.87
C GLY A 216 8.11 3.22 -6.82
N ASN A 217 8.05 2.76 -5.57
CA ASN A 217 7.50 3.52 -4.46
C ASN A 217 8.22 4.86 -4.23
N VAL A 218 7.48 5.85 -3.74
CA VAL A 218 8.10 7.07 -3.18
C VAL A 218 8.89 6.73 -1.92
N ALA A 219 10.07 7.35 -1.79
CA ALA A 219 10.95 7.09 -0.67
C ALA A 219 10.45 7.76 0.62
N THR A 220 10.38 7.01 1.72
CA THR A 220 9.80 7.52 2.99
C THR A 220 10.52 8.75 3.52
N GLU A 221 11.85 8.80 3.41
CA GLU A 221 12.64 9.95 3.84
C GLU A 221 12.36 11.21 3.00
N LYS A 222 12.07 11.05 1.70
CA LYS A 222 11.68 12.14 0.79
C LYS A 222 10.32 12.72 1.22
N VAL A 223 9.35 11.84 1.51
CA VAL A 223 8.01 12.23 1.99
C VAL A 223 8.12 12.92 3.35
N HIS A 224 8.80 12.31 4.31
CA HIS A 224 8.97 12.85 5.65
C HIS A 224 9.62 14.25 5.63
N SER A 225 10.72 14.41 4.88
CA SER A 225 11.40 15.69 4.73
C SER A 225 10.46 16.75 4.14
N ARG A 226 9.69 16.41 3.10
CA ARG A 226 8.73 17.34 2.50
C ARG A 226 7.62 17.73 3.47
N LEU A 227 6.99 16.75 4.13
CA LEU A 227 5.91 16.99 5.08
C LEU A 227 6.36 17.92 6.21
N ARG A 228 7.56 17.70 6.77
CA ARG A 228 8.16 18.60 7.76
C ARG A 228 8.42 20.00 7.21
N GLY A 229 8.92 20.09 5.98
CA GLY A 229 9.14 21.37 5.29
C GLY A 229 7.84 22.17 5.06
N LEU A 230 6.71 21.49 4.93
CA LEU A 230 5.37 22.08 4.85
C LEU A 230 4.74 22.37 6.22
N GLY A 231 5.41 22.00 7.32
CA GLY A 231 4.92 22.21 8.68
C GLY A 231 4.04 21.10 9.26
N TYR A 232 3.95 19.94 8.60
CA TYR A 232 3.23 18.78 9.13
C TYR A 232 4.08 17.99 10.13
N GLU A 233 3.41 17.43 11.12
CA GLU A 233 3.99 16.48 12.07
C GLU A 233 3.73 15.05 11.61
N THR A 234 4.78 14.23 11.54
CA THR A 234 4.65 12.80 11.20
C THR A 234 4.94 11.88 12.39
N GLY A 235 5.54 12.40 13.46
CA GLY A 235 6.04 11.60 14.60
C GLY A 235 7.22 10.70 14.27
N LEU A 236 7.84 10.84 13.08
CA LEU A 236 8.94 9.98 12.65
C LEU A 236 10.32 10.58 13.00
N ASP A 237 11.27 9.72 13.37
CA ASP A 237 12.65 10.10 13.64
C ASP A 237 13.50 10.07 12.36
N SER A 238 14.00 11.24 11.95
CA SER A 238 14.76 11.37 10.70
C SER A 238 16.09 10.59 10.71
N ALA A 239 16.75 10.44 11.85
CA ALA A 239 18.01 9.70 11.94
C ALA A 239 17.77 8.20 11.75
N ILE A 240 16.76 7.65 12.41
CA ILE A 240 16.40 6.23 12.28
C ILE A 240 15.90 5.91 10.86
N LEU A 241 15.15 6.83 10.24
CA LEU A 241 14.75 6.67 8.83
C LEU A 241 15.96 6.59 7.89
N ASN A 242 16.98 7.42 8.11
CA ASN A 242 18.20 7.39 7.31
C ASN A 242 18.97 6.09 7.51
N ASP A 243 19.11 5.63 8.74
CA ASP A 243 19.76 4.33 9.05
C ASP A 243 19.01 3.17 8.38
N ALA A 244 17.67 3.18 8.45
CA ALA A 244 16.84 2.19 7.79
C ALA A 244 16.96 2.23 6.26
N ALA A 245 17.09 3.42 5.66
CA ALA A 245 17.28 3.59 4.22
C ALA A 245 18.64 3.05 3.75
N VAL A 246 19.72 3.29 4.51
CA VAL A 246 21.03 2.70 4.25
C VAL A 246 20.95 1.17 4.30
N LEU A 247 20.35 0.62 5.37
CA LEU A 247 20.19 -0.83 5.53
C LEU A 247 19.38 -1.44 4.37
N ALA A 248 18.32 -0.77 3.93
CA ALA A 248 17.49 -1.21 2.80
C ALA A 248 18.30 -1.30 1.49
N VAL A 249 19.12 -0.28 1.20
CA VAL A 249 19.99 -0.25 0.02
C VAL A 249 21.05 -1.36 0.08
N GLU A 250 21.68 -1.57 1.23
CA GLU A 250 22.66 -2.64 1.43
C GLU A 250 22.05 -4.04 1.24
N MET A 251 20.84 -4.27 1.75
CA MET A 251 20.12 -5.54 1.57
C MET A 251 19.78 -5.78 0.09
N ARG A 252 19.35 -4.75 -0.64
CA ARG A 252 19.09 -4.84 -2.08
C ARG A 252 20.38 -5.13 -2.87
N GLY A 253 21.46 -4.41 -2.59
CA GLY A 253 22.75 -4.61 -3.27
C GLY A 253 23.39 -5.99 -3.05
N ARG A 254 23.05 -6.67 -1.94
CA ARG A 254 23.45 -8.06 -1.67
C ARG A 254 22.62 -9.09 -2.42
N SER A 255 21.45 -8.71 -2.94
CA SER A 255 20.52 -9.60 -3.66
C SER A 255 20.82 -9.70 -5.16
N ASP A 256 21.60 -8.75 -5.69
CA ASP A 256 22.01 -8.67 -7.10
C ASP A 256 23.34 -9.41 -7.38
N GLY A 257 23.84 -10.21 -6.43
CA GLY A 257 25.12 -10.93 -6.48
C GLY A 257 25.01 -12.45 -6.47
#